data_AF-A0A7K3ITE4-F1
#
_entry.id   AF-A0A7K3ITE4-F1
#
_cell.length_a   1.000
_cell.length_b   1.000
_cell.length_c   1.000
_cell.angle_alpha   90.00
_cell.angle_beta   90.00
_cell.angle_gamma   90.00
#
_symmetry.space_group_name_H-M   'P 1'
#
loop_
_entity.id
_entity.type
_entity.pdbx_description
1 polymer ?
#
loop_
_entity_poly.entity_id
_entity_poly.type
_entity_poly.pdbx_seq_one_letter_code
_entity_poly.pdbx_strand_id
1 'polypeptide(L)'
;MNASAQDPNFYIFLCFGQSNMEGPGRIEEQDKTVDDRFQVLASVDCPNLNRTKGNWYTAVPPLGRCNTGLSPVDYFGRTLVANLPKNIKVGVVHVAVAGCKIELFDKDNFQTYAATVQPWMTNIIKQYSDNPYAHLVEMAKIAQKSGVIKG
;
A
#
# COMPACT_ATOMS: atom_id res chain seq x y z
N MET A 1 -11.09 -14.50 -22.99
CA MET A 1 -10.58 -13.15 -22.72
C MET A 1 -9.10 -13.29 -22.45
N ASN A 2 -8.25 -12.78 -23.34
CA ASN A 2 -6.83 -13.06 -23.32
C ASN A 2 -6.17 -12.41 -22.11
N ALA A 3 -5.50 -13.24 -21.30
CA ALA A 3 -4.61 -12.79 -20.24
C ALA A 3 -3.51 -11.93 -20.87
N SER A 4 -3.53 -10.61 -20.63
CA SER A 4 -2.36 -9.79 -20.90
C SER A 4 -1.23 -10.35 -20.03
N ALA A 5 -0.12 -10.74 -20.66
CA ALA A 5 1.06 -11.13 -19.91
C ALA A 5 1.46 -9.95 -19.01
N GLN A 6 1.59 -10.23 -17.71
CA GLN A 6 2.05 -9.27 -16.70
C GLN A 6 3.42 -8.75 -17.12
N ASP A 7 3.73 -7.45 -16.95
CA ASP A 7 5.07 -6.94 -17.23
C ASP A 7 6.07 -7.64 -16.29
N PRO A 8 6.95 -8.52 -16.80
CA PRO A 8 7.87 -9.25 -15.95
C PRO A 8 8.91 -8.32 -15.29
N ASN A 9 9.06 -7.08 -15.78
CA ASN A 9 9.98 -6.07 -15.25
C ASN A 9 9.31 -5.13 -14.23
N PHE A 10 8.04 -5.31 -13.91
CA PHE A 10 7.36 -4.55 -12.86
C PHE A 10 7.22 -5.41 -11.61
N TYR A 11 8.11 -5.19 -10.63
CA TYR A 11 8.15 -5.94 -9.38
C TYR A 11 7.23 -5.29 -8.35
N ILE A 12 6.28 -6.05 -7.83
CA ILE A 12 5.25 -5.53 -6.92
C ILE A 12 5.43 -6.15 -5.54
N PHE A 13 5.34 -5.32 -4.50
CA PHE A 13 5.45 -5.74 -3.11
C PHE A 13 4.18 -5.37 -2.32
N LEU A 14 3.66 -6.32 -1.55
CA LEU A 14 2.50 -6.14 -0.69
C LEU A 14 2.97 -5.72 0.70
N CYS A 15 2.65 -4.48 1.08
CA CYS A 15 3.05 -3.90 2.35
C CYS A 15 1.85 -3.81 3.29
N PHE A 16 1.86 -4.60 4.35
CA PHE A 16 0.77 -4.60 5.33
C PHE A 16 1.29 -4.66 6.76
N GLY A 17 0.46 -4.26 7.72
CA GLY A 17 0.79 -4.29 9.14
C GLY A 17 0.10 -3.21 9.96
N GLN A 18 0.75 -2.79 11.04
CA GLN A 18 0.22 -1.80 11.99
C GLN A 18 0.87 -0.41 11.85
N SER A 19 0.91 0.38 12.93
CA SER A 19 1.32 1.80 12.95
C SER A 19 2.67 2.08 12.30
N ASN A 20 3.70 1.30 12.60
CA ASN A 20 5.03 1.51 12.02
C ASN A 20 5.05 1.31 10.49
N MET A 21 4.22 0.39 9.98
CA MET A 21 4.05 0.18 8.55
C MET A 21 3.21 1.31 7.94
N GLU A 22 2.12 1.72 8.61
CA GLU A 22 1.23 2.81 8.17
C GLU A 22 1.98 4.12 7.90
N GLY A 23 3.03 4.37 8.69
CA GLY A 23 3.94 5.49 8.49
C GLY A 23 3.65 6.63 9.47
N PRO A 24 4.22 6.60 10.68
CA PRO A 24 4.07 7.66 11.66
C PRO A 24 5.13 8.77 11.49
N GLY A 25 6.07 8.60 10.56
CA GLY A 25 7.19 9.52 10.37
C GLY A 25 6.74 10.86 9.78
N ARG A 26 7.43 11.94 10.16
CA ARG A 26 7.24 13.24 9.52
C ARG A 26 7.79 13.19 8.09
N ILE A 27 7.00 13.67 7.13
CA ILE A 27 7.44 13.85 5.75
C ILE A 27 8.24 15.16 5.67
N GLU A 28 9.45 15.08 5.12
CA GLU A 28 10.34 16.22 4.88
C GLU A 28 10.47 16.51 3.37
N GLU A 29 11.07 17.65 2.99
CA GLU A 29 11.16 18.04 1.58
C GLU A 29 11.97 17.04 0.74
N GLN A 30 13.01 16.42 1.31
CA GLN A 30 13.79 15.39 0.63
C GLN A 30 12.95 14.15 0.24
N ASP A 31 11.86 13.90 0.96
CA ASP A 31 11.01 12.74 0.70
C ASP A 31 10.08 12.96 -0.49
N LYS A 32 9.92 14.22 -0.96
CA LYS A 32 9.00 14.53 -2.06
C LYS A 32 9.57 14.28 -3.45
N THR A 33 10.89 14.10 -3.56
CA THR A 33 11.56 13.76 -4.82
C THR A 33 11.69 12.24 -4.94
N VAL A 34 11.06 11.65 -5.97
CA VAL A 34 10.97 10.19 -6.15
C VAL A 34 11.21 9.82 -7.61
N ASP A 35 12.01 8.77 -7.83
CA ASP A 35 12.22 8.15 -9.15
C ASP A 35 10.88 7.61 -9.70
N ASP A 36 10.58 7.89 -10.97
CA ASP A 36 9.30 7.51 -11.59
C ASP A 36 9.13 6.00 -11.76
N ARG A 37 10.19 5.20 -11.62
CA ARG A 37 10.10 3.74 -11.56
C ARG A 37 9.56 3.23 -10.24
N PHE A 38 9.54 4.05 -9.18
CA PHE A 38 8.92 3.69 -7.91
C PHE A 38 7.47 4.18 -7.86
N GLN A 39 6.55 3.22 -7.89
CA GLN A 39 5.12 3.44 -8.01
C GLN A 39 4.36 2.90 -6.79
N VAL A 40 3.25 3.54 -6.44
CA VAL A 40 2.28 3.08 -5.45
C VAL A 40 0.93 2.87 -6.12
N LEU A 41 0.30 1.73 -5.86
CA LEU A 41 -1.09 1.52 -6.22
C LEU A 41 -1.93 2.20 -5.13
N ALA A 42 -2.73 3.20 -5.49
CA ALA A 42 -3.61 3.85 -4.54
C ALA A 42 -4.62 2.84 -4.00
N SER A 43 -4.50 2.50 -2.72
CA SER A 43 -5.34 1.50 -2.04
C SER A 43 -6.72 2.06 -1.67
N VAL A 44 -6.84 3.37 -1.53
CA VAL A 44 -8.06 4.11 -1.22
C VAL A 44 -8.13 5.38 -2.07
N ASP A 45 -9.31 5.97 -2.20
CA ASP A 45 -9.45 7.28 -2.85
C ASP A 45 -8.85 8.38 -1.96
N CYS A 46 -7.95 9.18 -2.53
CA CYS A 46 -7.32 10.32 -1.87
C CYS A 46 -7.44 11.57 -2.74
N PRO A 47 -8.59 12.27 -2.71
CA PRO A 47 -8.80 13.49 -3.48
C PRO A 47 -7.77 14.58 -3.18
N ASN A 48 -7.30 14.70 -1.93
CA ASN A 48 -6.26 15.65 -1.53
C ASN A 48 -4.89 15.39 -2.20
N LEU A 49 -4.65 14.17 -2.65
CA LEU A 49 -3.43 13.77 -3.38
C LEU A 49 -3.69 13.57 -4.88
N ASN A 50 -4.90 13.85 -5.36
CA ASN A 50 -5.37 13.53 -6.72
C ASN A 50 -5.15 12.04 -7.08
N ARG A 51 -5.39 11.13 -6.13
CA ARG A 51 -5.29 9.68 -6.34
C ARG A 51 -6.66 9.01 -6.24
N THR A 52 -6.90 8.07 -7.15
CA THR A 52 -8.12 7.24 -7.21
C THR A 52 -7.75 5.79 -6.97
N LYS A 53 -8.55 5.07 -6.18
CA LYS A 53 -8.33 3.67 -5.83
C LYS A 53 -8.09 2.81 -7.07
N GLY A 54 -7.07 1.95 -7.04
CA GLY A 54 -6.75 1.00 -8.09
C GLY A 54 -5.91 1.54 -9.24
N ASN A 55 -5.45 2.79 -9.17
CA ASN A 55 -4.54 3.40 -10.15
C ASN A 55 -3.12 3.53 -9.59
N TRP A 56 -2.13 3.48 -10.48
CA TRP A 56 -0.70 3.64 -10.18
C TRP A 56 -0.27 5.10 -10.23
N TYR A 57 0.57 5.51 -9.30
CA TYR A 57 1.14 6.85 -9.20
C TYR A 57 2.60 6.77 -8.76
N THR A 58 3.41 7.78 -9.08
CA THR A 58 4.74 7.92 -8.45
C THR A 58 4.59 7.94 -6.93
N ALA A 59 5.40 7.13 -6.25
CA ALA A 59 5.34 6.86 -4.82
C ALA A 59 5.89 8.03 -3.97
N VAL A 60 5.33 9.22 -4.16
CA VAL A 60 5.53 10.38 -3.28
C VAL A 60 4.71 10.15 -2.00
N PRO A 61 5.30 10.27 -0.80
CA PRO A 61 4.57 10.06 0.44
C PRO A 61 3.44 11.08 0.63
N PRO A 62 2.37 10.71 1.36
CA PRO A 62 2.20 9.44 2.06
C PRO A 62 1.81 8.28 1.13
N LEU A 63 2.20 7.06 1.49
CA LEU A 63 1.96 5.84 0.70
C LEU A 63 0.80 4.98 1.21
N GLY A 64 0.53 4.98 2.52
CA GLY A 64 -0.52 4.14 3.13
C GLY A 64 -1.93 4.66 2.89
N ARG A 65 -2.25 5.83 3.46
CA ARG A 65 -3.55 6.51 3.27
C ARG A 65 -3.34 8.02 3.13
N CYS A 66 -4.42 8.72 2.82
CA CYS A 66 -4.41 10.12 2.41
C CYS A 66 -3.78 11.10 3.41
N ASN A 67 -3.77 10.74 4.70
CA ASN A 67 -3.32 11.58 5.80
C ASN A 67 -2.32 10.87 6.72
N THR A 68 -1.63 9.85 6.22
CA THR A 68 -0.54 9.20 6.98
C THR A 68 0.78 9.95 6.78
N GLY A 69 1.84 9.50 7.43
CA GLY A 69 3.18 10.05 7.30
C GLY A 69 4.10 9.18 6.43
N LEU A 70 5.38 9.33 6.70
CA LEU A 70 6.48 8.60 6.08
C LEU A 70 6.53 7.16 6.62
N SER A 71 6.63 6.19 5.72
CA SER A 71 6.64 4.76 6.00
C SER A 71 8.01 4.14 5.66
N PRO A 72 8.43 3.02 6.29
CA PRO A 72 9.59 2.26 5.83
C PRO A 72 9.47 1.84 4.35
N VAL A 73 8.26 1.73 3.81
CA VAL A 73 7.99 1.41 2.40
C VAL A 73 8.60 2.44 1.45
N ASP A 74 8.65 3.71 1.85
CA ASP A 74 9.24 4.78 1.06
C ASP A 74 10.71 4.50 0.73
N TYR A 75 11.51 4.16 1.74
CA TYR A 75 12.93 3.91 1.56
C TYR A 75 13.23 2.50 1.06
N PHE A 76 12.37 1.52 1.37
CA PHE A 76 12.45 0.20 0.75
C PHE A 76 12.38 0.31 -0.79
N GLY A 77 11.35 0.97 -1.32
CA GLY A 77 11.16 1.10 -2.77
C GLY A 77 12.25 1.95 -3.43
N ARG A 78 12.62 3.08 -2.83
CA ARG A 78 13.74 3.92 -3.30
C ARG A 78 15.05 3.16 -3.38
N THR A 79 15.36 2.37 -2.35
CA THR A 79 16.58 1.56 -2.32
C THR A 79 16.56 0.51 -3.42
N LEU A 80 15.43 -0.14 -3.66
CA LEU A 80 15.30 -1.11 -4.75
C LEU A 80 15.51 -0.45 -6.11
N VAL A 81 14.81 0.65 -6.43
CA VAL A 81 14.98 1.29 -7.74
C VAL A 81 16.41 1.81 -7.96
N ALA A 82 17.09 2.29 -6.91
CA ALA A 82 18.48 2.74 -7.00
C ALA A 82 19.47 1.61 -7.34
N ASN A 83 19.16 0.36 -6.97
CA ASN A 83 20.08 -0.78 -7.09
C ASN A 83 19.65 -1.81 -8.14
N LEU A 84 18.42 -1.74 -8.65
CA LEU A 84 17.92 -2.62 -9.70
C LEU A 84 18.25 -2.09 -11.10
N PRO A 85 18.34 -2.97 -12.12
CA PRO A 85 18.53 -2.55 -13.50
C PRO A 85 17.51 -1.49 -13.95
N LYS A 86 17.92 -0.57 -14.83
CA LYS A 86 17.11 0.60 -15.22
C LYS A 86 15.76 0.24 -15.86
N ASN A 87 15.63 -0.95 -16.44
CA ASN A 87 14.38 -1.43 -17.02
C ASN A 87 13.38 -1.97 -15.98
N ILE A 88 13.78 -2.13 -14.71
CA ILE A 88 12.92 -2.62 -13.64
C ILE A 88 12.19 -1.46 -12.98
N LYS A 89 10.86 -1.62 -12.85
CA LYS A 89 9.99 -0.78 -12.03
C LYS A 89 9.66 -1.50 -10.72
N VAL A 90 9.43 -0.72 -9.67
CA VAL A 90 9.04 -1.23 -8.34
C VAL A 90 7.70 -0.63 -7.99
N GLY A 91 6.74 -1.48 -7.64
CA GLY A 91 5.39 -1.14 -7.26
C GLY A 91 5.14 -1.57 -5.82
N VAL A 92 4.37 -0.78 -5.07
CA VAL A 92 3.92 -1.17 -3.73
C VAL A 92 2.40 -1.06 -3.61
N VAL A 93 1.81 -2.01 -2.88
CA VAL A 93 0.41 -1.99 -2.45
C VAL A 93 0.43 -1.87 -0.93
N HIS A 94 -0.11 -0.79 -0.38
CA HIS A 94 0.01 -0.49 1.05
C HIS A 94 -1.35 -0.57 1.76
N VAL A 95 -1.46 -1.45 2.76
CA VAL A 95 -2.65 -1.62 3.60
C VAL A 95 -2.22 -1.84 5.04
N ALA A 96 -2.28 -0.80 5.87
CA ALA A 96 -1.90 -0.88 7.27
C ALA A 96 -2.91 -0.18 8.17
N VAL A 97 -3.06 -0.68 9.40
CA VAL A 97 -4.00 -0.16 10.38
C VAL A 97 -3.27 0.11 11.70
N ALA A 98 -3.10 1.37 12.09
CA ALA A 98 -2.43 1.69 13.35
C ALA A 98 -3.04 0.96 14.55
N GLY A 99 -2.17 0.43 15.43
CA GLY A 99 -2.54 -0.24 16.68
C GLY A 99 -3.34 -1.54 16.55
N CYS A 100 -3.57 -2.05 15.33
CA CYS A 100 -4.27 -3.32 15.16
C CYS A 100 -3.41 -4.50 15.63
N LYS A 101 -4.08 -5.54 16.13
CA LYS A 101 -3.47 -6.86 16.27
C LYS A 101 -3.58 -7.65 14.95
N ILE A 102 -2.86 -8.77 14.87
CA ILE A 102 -2.80 -9.60 13.68
C ILE A 102 -4.16 -10.20 13.29
N GLU A 103 -5.06 -10.39 14.27
CA GLU A 103 -6.42 -10.91 14.09
C GLU A 103 -7.25 -10.06 13.12
N LEU A 104 -6.93 -8.77 12.94
CA LEU A 104 -7.58 -7.93 11.94
C LEU A 104 -7.29 -8.37 10.50
N PHE A 105 -6.15 -9.03 10.29
CA PHE A 105 -5.75 -9.61 9.01
C PHE A 105 -6.03 -11.11 8.93
N ASP A 106 -6.74 -11.68 9.91
CA ASP A 106 -7.25 -13.05 9.81
C ASP A 106 -8.40 -13.10 8.80
N LYS A 107 -8.46 -14.17 8.01
CA LYS A 107 -9.42 -14.30 6.92
C LYS A 107 -10.85 -14.49 7.43
N ASP A 108 -11.03 -15.20 8.53
CA ASP A 108 -12.31 -15.76 8.94
C ASP A 108 -12.84 -15.14 10.24
N ASN A 109 -11.95 -14.64 11.11
CA ASN A 109 -12.28 -14.23 12.48
C ASN A 109 -12.06 -12.72 12.77
N PHE A 110 -11.72 -11.92 11.76
CA PHE A 110 -11.39 -10.50 11.97
C PHE A 110 -12.53 -9.68 12.58
N GLN A 111 -13.79 -10.02 12.29
CA GLN A 111 -14.97 -9.27 12.76
C GLN A 111 -15.06 -9.27 14.28
N THR A 112 -14.74 -10.40 14.93
CA THR A 112 -14.75 -10.52 16.39
C THR A 112 -13.77 -9.54 17.02
N TYR A 113 -12.56 -9.41 16.45
CA TYR A 113 -11.60 -8.42 16.90
C TYR A 113 -12.05 -6.99 16.56
N ALA A 114 -12.47 -6.75 15.32
CA ALA A 114 -12.91 -5.45 14.83
C ALA A 114 -14.08 -4.84 15.64
N ALA A 115 -14.94 -5.67 16.23
CA ALA A 115 -16.03 -5.23 17.11
C ALA A 115 -15.55 -4.69 18.47
N THR A 116 -14.31 -4.97 18.88
CA THR A 116 -13.75 -4.60 20.19
C THR A 116 -12.83 -3.38 20.17
N VAL A 117 -12.50 -2.88 18.97
CA VAL A 117 -11.47 -1.84 18.81
C VAL A 117 -12.02 -0.45 19.13
N GLN A 118 -11.11 0.48 19.39
CA GLN A 118 -11.47 1.87 19.68
C GLN A 118 -12.02 2.57 18.42
N PRO A 119 -12.89 3.59 18.57
CA PRO A 119 -13.55 4.25 17.44
C PRO A 119 -12.62 4.81 16.36
N TRP A 120 -11.43 5.29 16.74
CA TRP A 120 -10.46 5.79 15.77
C TRP A 120 -9.95 4.68 14.85
N MET A 121 -9.79 3.44 15.35
CA MET A 121 -9.36 2.31 14.55
C MET A 121 -10.49 1.82 13.64
N THR A 122 -11.72 1.80 14.14
CA THR A 122 -12.92 1.52 13.32
C THR A 122 -12.99 2.44 12.09
N ASN A 123 -12.66 3.72 12.26
CA ASN A 123 -12.65 4.68 11.14
C ASN A 123 -11.53 4.41 10.12
N ILE A 124 -10.42 3.78 10.53
CA ILE A 124 -9.37 3.30 9.61
C ILE A 124 -9.85 2.07 8.87
N ILE A 125 -10.40 1.09 9.60
CA ILE A 125 -10.93 -0.17 9.05
C ILE A 125 -11.99 0.07 7.98
N LYS A 126 -12.89 1.04 8.19
CA LYS A 126 -13.91 1.44 7.21
C LYS A 126 -13.34 1.93 5.88
N GLN A 127 -12.15 2.53 5.87
CA GLN A 127 -11.50 2.95 4.62
C GLN A 127 -11.05 1.75 3.77
N TYR A 128 -10.90 0.59 4.41
CA TYR A 128 -10.60 -0.69 3.78
C TYR A 128 -11.83 -1.59 3.69
N SER A 129 -13.01 -0.99 3.47
CA SER A 129 -14.29 -1.70 3.29
C SER A 129 -14.61 -2.67 4.44
N ASP A 130 -14.27 -2.26 5.67
CA ASP A 130 -14.43 -3.02 6.91
C ASP A 130 -13.60 -4.32 7.02
N ASN A 131 -12.81 -4.69 5.99
CA ASN A 131 -12.00 -5.90 5.98
C ASN A 131 -10.61 -5.64 5.35
N PRO A 132 -9.60 -5.25 6.15
CA PRO A 132 -8.26 -4.96 5.65
C PRO A 132 -7.58 -6.13 4.92
N TYR A 133 -7.81 -7.38 5.35
CA TYR A 133 -7.28 -8.55 4.64
C TYR A 133 -7.87 -8.70 3.24
N ALA A 134 -9.21 -8.68 3.13
CA ALA A 134 -9.88 -8.81 1.83
C ALA A 134 -9.52 -7.63 0.91
N HIS A 135 -9.40 -6.42 1.46
CA HIS A 135 -8.97 -5.23 0.74
C HIS A 135 -7.54 -5.38 0.18
N LEU A 136 -6.58 -5.87 0.98
CA LEU A 136 -5.23 -6.16 0.52
C LEU A 136 -5.24 -7.17 -0.64
N VAL A 137 -6.02 -8.25 -0.53
CA VAL A 137 -6.15 -9.26 -1.59
C VAL A 137 -6.79 -8.69 -2.86
N GLU A 138 -7.80 -7.82 -2.73
CA GLU A 138 -8.41 -7.09 -3.87
C GLU A 138 -7.36 -6.25 -4.59
N MET A 139 -6.61 -5.43 -3.86
CA MET A 139 -5.58 -4.57 -4.43
C MET A 139 -4.43 -5.37 -5.04
N ALA A 140 -4.03 -6.48 -4.42
CA ALA A 140 -3.04 -7.40 -4.97
C ALA A 140 -3.47 -7.99 -6.32
N LYS A 141 -4.75 -8.37 -6.47
CA LYS A 141 -5.30 -8.86 -7.75
C LYS A 141 -5.35 -7.78 -8.82
N ILE A 142 -5.60 -6.53 -8.44
CA ILE A 142 -5.54 -5.39 -9.38
C ILE A 142 -4.09 -5.17 -9.80
N ALA A 143 -3.18 -5.08 -8.84
CA ALA A 143 -1.75 -4.88 -9.06
C ALA A 143 -1.14 -5.96 -9.97
N GLN A 144 -1.51 -7.22 -9.77
CA GLN A 144 -1.05 -8.37 -10.55
C GLN A 144 -1.43 -8.27 -12.04
N LYS A 145 -2.36 -7.41 -12.45
CA LYS A 145 -2.64 -7.15 -13.88
C LYS A 145 -1.52 -6.33 -14.54
N SER A 146 -0.73 -5.60 -13.77
CA SER A 146 0.34 -4.72 -14.26
C SER A 146 1.72 -5.33 -14.17
N GLY A 147 1.98 -6.22 -13.20
CA GLY A 147 3.32 -6.74 -12.94
C GLY A 147 3.30 -8.02 -12.11
N VAL A 148 4.48 -8.41 -11.62
CA VAL A 148 4.70 -9.65 -10.88
C VAL A 148 4.83 -9.36 -9.39
N ILE A 149 4.01 -9.99 -8.56
CA ILE A 149 4.15 -9.94 -7.11
C ILE A 149 5.43 -10.70 -6.70
N LYS A 150 6.34 -10.00 -6.01
CA LYS A 150 7.64 -10.51 -5.56
C LYS A 150 7.73 -10.68 -4.05
N GLY A 151 6.78 -10.15 -3.30
CA GLY A 151 6.70 -10.23 -1.84
C GLY A 151 5.51 -9.47 -1.31
#